data_AF-A0A8B6G2V3-F1
#
_entry.id   AF-A0A8B6G2V3-F1
#
_cell.length_a   1.000
_cell.length_b   1.000
_cell.length_c   1.000
_cell.angle_alpha   90.00
_cell.angle_beta   90.00
_cell.angle_gamma   90.00
#
_symmetry.space_group_name_H-M   'P 1'
#
loop_
_entity.id
_entity.type
_entity.pdbx_description
1 polymer ?
#
loop_
_entity_poly.entity_id
_entity_poly.type
_entity_poly.pdbx_seq_one_letter_code
_entity_poly.pdbx_strand_id
1 'polypeptide(L)'
;MTHADKTPGSLKLQSIKRKADDPPSYNDAIRFKSDHHTFPDKLFKSDRHKFTCLKAIFGIFSGILTGGILFVLLIYSFGFALDIAGFISIGVTALACLGLALSVHVRCIVVLMIPSLFTGRGRVAILAVILGLLLSRPIKNISINTSEVSRSMACSTELFQNQSHSLRQQLQVPIEQIKEALGKQAEDIKRLGTAIDKAIGPIYKALVAVKNGVKLVSGALDTASQECDRVMNGVYYDCVRELNKAYSACKNTLNDVKKYVPGLDLTPICKILDIEQVCVIVKPSFVCSPVKTLDNAAEKLAESAVNLVKEVNKWFQLNIIKKSQIDNVYNASKTAKELIAEVDAALTDKKITFTHIVEIMSKLLALSLLLLLTQSFFYLKNYLAKDEFDNIYITSQFKGYDSETREKGQQGVLPLQKKEKKLYTQIVHPS
;
A
#
# COMPACT_ATOMS: atom_id res chain seq x y z
N MET A 1 -59.42 -91.59 67.89
CA MET A 1 -60.63 -90.92 67.36
C MET A 1 -60.55 -89.48 67.86
N THR A 2 -60.36 -88.44 67.07
CA THR A 2 -60.82 -88.16 65.70
C THR A 2 -59.81 -87.24 64.97
N HIS A 3 -59.76 -87.42 63.65
CA HIS A 3 -58.91 -86.76 62.65
C HIS A 3 -59.68 -85.65 61.90
N ALA A 4 -58.90 -84.74 61.29
CA ALA A 4 -59.16 -83.92 60.09
C ALA A 4 -60.22 -82.80 60.21
N ASP A 5 -60.14 -81.65 59.54
CA ASP A 5 -59.46 -81.28 58.29
C ASP A 5 -59.29 -79.74 58.24
N LYS A 6 -58.17 -79.20 57.72
CA LYS A 6 -57.95 -77.76 57.53
C LYS A 6 -57.73 -77.48 56.05
N THR A 7 -58.71 -76.79 55.45
CA THR A 7 -58.83 -76.43 54.04
C THR A 7 -57.65 -75.64 53.44
N PRO A 8 -57.34 -75.84 52.14
CA PRO A 8 -56.17 -75.26 51.45
C PRO A 8 -56.53 -73.96 50.72
N GLY A 9 -56.64 -72.84 51.45
CA GLY A 9 -57.01 -71.54 50.86
C GLY A 9 -55.99 -70.41 51.02
N SER A 10 -55.12 -70.46 52.04
CA SER A 10 -54.35 -69.28 52.47
C SER A 10 -52.90 -69.20 51.95
N LEU A 11 -52.31 -70.31 51.51
CA LEU A 11 -50.91 -70.36 51.04
C LEU A 11 -50.73 -69.86 49.60
N LYS A 12 -51.74 -69.98 48.74
CA LYS A 12 -51.68 -69.48 47.34
C LYS A 12 -51.81 -67.95 47.23
N LEU A 13 -52.52 -67.29 48.15
CA LEU A 13 -52.60 -65.82 48.14
C LEU A 13 -51.31 -65.15 48.60
N GLN A 14 -50.56 -65.77 49.53
CA GLN A 14 -49.28 -65.22 49.99
C GLN A 14 -48.14 -65.42 48.98
N SER A 15 -48.18 -66.45 48.13
CA SER A 15 -47.19 -66.63 47.05
C SER A 15 -47.49 -65.75 45.83
N ILE A 16 -48.76 -65.40 45.58
CA ILE A 16 -49.15 -64.46 44.52
C ILE A 16 -48.90 -63.01 44.95
N LYS A 17 -49.14 -62.64 46.22
CA LYS A 17 -48.79 -61.29 46.73
C LYS A 17 -47.27 -61.06 46.79
N ARG A 18 -46.47 -62.05 47.20
CA ARG A 18 -45.01 -61.89 47.20
C ARG A 18 -44.39 -61.66 45.82
N LYS A 19 -45.02 -62.15 44.75
CA LYS A 19 -44.54 -61.96 43.37
C LYS A 19 -44.96 -60.63 42.74
N ALA A 20 -45.86 -59.88 43.39
CA ALA A 20 -46.35 -58.58 42.92
C ALA A 20 -45.69 -57.39 43.66
N ASP A 21 -45.04 -57.65 44.80
CA ASP A 21 -44.38 -56.62 45.64
C ASP A 21 -42.84 -56.62 45.54
N ASP A 22 -42.25 -57.49 44.71
CA ASP A 22 -40.82 -57.37 44.39
C ASP A 22 -40.64 -56.11 43.52
N PRO A 23 -39.85 -55.11 43.96
CA PRO A 23 -39.56 -53.95 43.12
C PRO A 23 -38.96 -54.48 41.81
N PRO A 24 -39.40 -53.96 40.64
CA PRO A 24 -38.87 -54.39 39.37
C PRO A 24 -37.34 -54.33 39.44
N SER A 25 -36.66 -55.39 38.97
CA SER A 25 -35.21 -55.38 38.80
C SER A 25 -34.84 -54.05 38.15
N TYR A 26 -33.71 -53.44 38.53
CA TYR A 26 -33.25 -52.17 37.97
C TYR A 26 -33.32 -52.16 36.42
N ASN A 27 -33.12 -53.33 35.78
CA ASN A 27 -33.28 -53.54 34.35
C ASN A 27 -34.74 -53.45 33.86
N ASP A 28 -35.71 -53.95 34.61
CA ASP A 28 -37.15 -53.91 34.30
C ASP A 28 -37.74 -52.50 34.53
N ALA A 29 -37.27 -51.79 35.56
CA ALA A 29 -37.65 -50.40 35.82
C ALA A 29 -37.15 -49.44 34.72
N ILE A 30 -35.96 -49.69 34.16
CA ILE A 30 -35.45 -48.97 32.99
C ILE A 30 -36.22 -49.35 31.72
N ARG A 31 -36.63 -50.62 31.57
CA ARG A 31 -37.39 -51.09 30.41
C ARG A 31 -38.76 -50.43 30.30
N PHE A 32 -39.47 -50.28 31.43
CA PHE A 32 -40.84 -49.74 31.46
C PHE A 32 -40.91 -48.21 31.35
N LYS A 33 -39.84 -47.49 31.72
CA LYS A 33 -39.80 -46.01 31.74
C LYS A 33 -39.27 -45.38 30.45
N SER A 34 -38.91 -46.20 29.46
CA SER A 34 -38.15 -45.81 28.26
C SER A 34 -39.00 -45.65 26.97
N ASP A 35 -40.31 -45.44 27.06
CA ASP A 35 -41.16 -45.40 25.83
C ASP A 35 -41.41 -44.00 25.23
N HIS A 36 -41.05 -42.92 25.92
CA HIS A 36 -41.09 -41.55 25.36
C HIS A 36 -39.70 -41.02 25.00
N HIS A 37 -39.05 -41.62 24.00
CA HIS A 37 -37.85 -41.02 23.42
C HIS A 37 -38.21 -39.88 22.47
N THR A 38 -37.75 -38.66 22.77
CA THR A 38 -37.81 -37.54 21.82
C THR A 38 -36.92 -37.81 20.60
N PHE A 39 -37.15 -37.15 19.47
CA PHE A 39 -36.33 -37.30 18.26
C PHE A 39 -34.81 -37.20 18.51
N PRO A 40 -34.29 -36.19 19.24
CA PRO A 40 -32.85 -36.11 19.54
C PRO A 40 -32.35 -37.24 20.45
N ASP A 41 -33.17 -37.75 21.38
CA ASP A 41 -32.79 -38.90 22.21
C ASP A 41 -32.66 -40.18 21.36
N LYS A 42 -33.57 -40.37 20.39
CA LYS A 42 -33.49 -41.48 19.42
C LYS A 42 -32.23 -41.41 18.56
N LEU A 43 -31.76 -40.21 18.23
CA LEU A 43 -30.62 -40.03 17.34
C LEU A 43 -29.27 -40.14 18.06
N PHE A 44 -29.12 -39.47 19.22
CA PHE A 44 -27.82 -39.30 19.89
C PHE A 44 -27.63 -40.18 21.14
N LYS A 45 -28.71 -40.56 21.84
CA LYS A 45 -28.61 -41.28 23.13
C LYS A 45 -29.01 -42.76 23.04
N SER A 46 -29.57 -43.19 21.92
CA SER A 46 -30.01 -44.57 21.74
C SER A 46 -28.86 -45.53 21.38
N ASP A 47 -28.98 -46.79 21.80
CA ASP A 47 -27.98 -47.85 21.54
C ASP A 47 -27.59 -47.94 20.05
N ARG A 48 -26.37 -48.43 19.80
CA ARG A 48 -25.76 -48.54 18.47
C ARG A 48 -26.69 -49.20 17.43
N HIS A 49 -27.40 -50.25 17.84
CA HIS A 49 -28.26 -51.06 16.96
C HIS A 49 -29.72 -50.59 16.91
N LYS A 50 -30.10 -49.59 17.72
CA LYS A 50 -31.46 -49.03 17.73
C LYS A 50 -31.56 -47.86 16.74
N PHE A 51 -32.70 -47.79 16.04
CA PHE A 51 -33.03 -46.74 15.05
C PHE A 51 -31.99 -46.57 13.92
N THR A 52 -31.41 -47.67 13.43
CA THR A 52 -30.35 -47.66 12.42
C THR A 52 -30.75 -46.93 11.13
N CYS A 53 -31.99 -47.12 10.66
CA CYS A 53 -32.52 -46.43 9.48
C CYS A 53 -32.57 -44.90 9.69
N LEU A 54 -33.07 -44.46 10.85
CA LEU A 54 -33.13 -43.03 11.20
C LEU A 54 -31.74 -42.39 11.24
N LYS A 55 -30.77 -43.08 11.88
CA LYS A 55 -29.37 -42.64 11.95
C LYS A 55 -28.70 -42.60 10.58
N ALA A 56 -29.01 -43.55 9.70
CA ALA A 56 -28.50 -43.57 8.33
C ALA A 56 -29.08 -42.42 7.49
N ILE A 57 -30.38 -42.17 7.56
CA ILE A 57 -31.03 -41.03 6.88
C ILE A 57 -30.39 -39.72 7.32
N PHE A 58 -30.24 -39.50 8.63
CA PHE A 58 -29.58 -38.30 9.15
C PHE A 58 -28.11 -38.20 8.69
N GLY A 59 -27.39 -39.32 8.66
CA GLY A 59 -26.03 -39.38 8.14
C GLY A 59 -25.92 -38.98 6.66
N ILE A 60 -26.86 -39.41 5.82
CA ILE A 60 -26.93 -39.04 4.40
C ILE A 60 -27.19 -37.53 4.27
N PHE A 61 -28.16 -36.98 4.99
CA PHE A 61 -28.42 -35.53 4.99
C PHE A 61 -27.19 -34.72 5.43
N SER A 62 -26.51 -35.17 6.49
CA SER A 62 -25.27 -34.53 6.95
C SER A 62 -24.15 -34.63 5.90
N GLY A 63 -24.05 -35.76 5.19
CA GLY A 63 -23.09 -35.96 4.10
C GLY A 63 -23.34 -35.01 2.92
N ILE A 64 -24.59 -34.89 2.48
CA ILE A 64 -25.00 -33.94 1.41
C ILE A 64 -24.69 -32.49 1.82
N LEU A 65 -25.04 -32.11 3.06
CA LEU A 65 -24.74 -30.77 3.57
C LEU A 65 -23.24 -30.48 3.56
N THR A 66 -22.43 -31.43 4.00
CA THR A 66 -20.96 -31.30 4.02
C THR A 66 -20.40 -31.20 2.60
N GLY A 67 -20.94 -31.98 1.66
CA GLY A 67 -20.63 -31.92 0.24
C GLY A 67 -20.93 -30.57 -0.40
N GLY A 68 -22.09 -29.99 -0.10
CA GLY A 68 -22.47 -28.66 -0.56
C GLY A 68 -21.53 -27.57 -0.02
N ILE A 69 -21.17 -27.64 1.26
CA ILE A 69 -20.18 -26.71 1.85
C ILE A 69 -18.83 -26.85 1.16
N LEU A 70 -18.35 -28.08 0.91
CA LEU A 70 -17.11 -28.33 0.19
C LEU A 70 -17.13 -27.77 -1.23
N PHE A 71 -18.23 -27.96 -1.98
CA PHE A 71 -18.38 -27.42 -3.34
C PHE A 71 -18.27 -25.88 -3.36
N VAL A 72 -18.95 -25.21 -2.43
CA VAL A 72 -18.86 -23.75 -2.26
C VAL A 72 -17.43 -23.35 -1.93
N LEU A 73 -16.75 -24.05 -1.01
CA LEU A 73 -15.35 -23.75 -0.67
C LEU A 73 -14.41 -23.93 -1.87
N LEU A 74 -14.56 -24.99 -2.66
CA LEU A 74 -13.71 -25.24 -3.83
C LEU A 74 -13.85 -24.15 -4.90
N ILE A 75 -15.05 -23.65 -5.14
CA ILE A 75 -15.28 -22.56 -6.11
C ILE A 75 -14.83 -21.22 -5.55
N TYR A 76 -15.25 -20.87 -4.33
CA TYR A 76 -15.09 -19.51 -3.81
C TYR A 76 -13.79 -19.27 -3.04
N SER A 77 -13.26 -20.26 -2.32
CA SER A 77 -11.96 -20.14 -1.62
C SER A 77 -10.79 -20.59 -2.48
N PHE A 78 -10.94 -21.70 -3.21
CA PHE A 78 -9.82 -22.31 -3.96
C PHE A 78 -9.81 -21.94 -5.45
N GLY A 79 -10.88 -21.34 -5.97
CA GLY A 79 -10.93 -20.88 -7.37
C GLY A 79 -10.91 -22.00 -8.40
N PHE A 80 -11.32 -23.21 -8.04
CA PHE A 80 -11.42 -24.32 -8.99
C PHE A 80 -12.47 -24.04 -10.07
N ALA A 81 -12.20 -24.52 -11.28
CA ALA A 81 -13.21 -24.56 -12.34
C ALA A 81 -14.42 -25.39 -11.89
N LEU A 82 -15.61 -25.01 -12.38
CA LEU A 82 -16.88 -25.62 -11.98
C LEU A 82 -16.87 -27.13 -12.19
N ASP A 83 -16.27 -27.59 -13.29
CA ASP A 83 -16.17 -29.01 -13.64
C ASP A 83 -15.31 -29.78 -12.63
N ILE A 84 -14.12 -29.26 -12.31
CA ILE A 84 -13.18 -29.88 -11.37
C ILE A 84 -13.79 -29.91 -9.95
N ALA A 85 -14.37 -28.78 -9.52
CA ALA A 85 -15.06 -28.69 -8.24
C ALA A 85 -16.26 -29.66 -8.18
N GLY A 86 -16.99 -29.82 -9.28
CA GLY A 86 -18.09 -30.77 -9.42
C GLY A 86 -17.65 -32.20 -9.20
N PHE A 87 -16.64 -32.67 -9.94
CA PHE A 87 -16.15 -34.05 -9.79
C PHE A 87 -15.63 -34.36 -8.38
N ILE A 88 -14.84 -33.45 -7.80
CA ILE A 88 -14.30 -33.63 -6.44
C ILE A 88 -15.44 -33.65 -5.42
N SER A 89 -16.36 -32.69 -5.48
CA SER A 89 -17.45 -32.60 -4.51
C SER A 89 -18.40 -33.79 -4.59
N ILE A 90 -18.76 -34.26 -5.79
CA ILE A 90 -19.61 -35.45 -5.96
C ILE A 90 -18.94 -36.69 -5.34
N GLY A 91 -17.65 -36.92 -5.65
CA GLY A 91 -16.90 -38.05 -5.11
C GLY A 91 -16.82 -38.02 -3.58
N VAL A 92 -16.45 -36.88 -3.00
CA VAL A 92 -16.36 -36.73 -1.54
C VAL A 92 -17.74 -36.84 -0.89
N THR A 93 -18.80 -36.29 -1.51
CA THR A 93 -20.17 -36.38 -0.99
C THR A 93 -20.66 -37.82 -0.96
N ALA A 94 -20.41 -38.60 -2.03
CA ALA A 94 -20.78 -40.00 -2.07
C ALA A 94 -20.09 -40.81 -0.96
N LEU A 95 -18.77 -40.61 -0.78
CA LEU A 95 -18.00 -41.25 0.28
C LEU A 95 -18.48 -40.82 1.67
N ALA A 96 -18.77 -39.53 1.88
CA ALA A 96 -19.28 -39.02 3.14
C ALA A 96 -20.66 -39.60 3.46
N CYS A 97 -21.57 -39.67 2.48
CA CYS A 97 -22.89 -40.26 2.65
C CYS A 97 -22.80 -41.74 3.02
N LEU A 98 -21.99 -42.53 2.31
CA LEU A 98 -21.76 -43.95 2.61
C LEU A 98 -21.12 -44.13 3.99
N GLY A 99 -20.07 -43.37 4.30
CA GLY A 99 -19.36 -43.44 5.57
C GLY A 99 -20.25 -43.07 6.76
N LEU A 100 -21.00 -41.97 6.66
CA LEU A 100 -21.93 -41.52 7.69
C LEU A 100 -23.19 -42.40 7.75
N ALA A 101 -23.59 -43.07 6.68
CA ALA A 101 -24.72 -43.99 6.70
C ALA A 101 -24.36 -45.34 7.32
N LEU A 102 -23.13 -45.84 7.14
CA LEU A 102 -22.76 -47.22 7.50
C LEU A 102 -21.82 -47.31 8.72
N SER A 103 -20.93 -46.34 8.93
CA SER A 103 -19.88 -46.44 9.94
C SER A 103 -20.12 -45.56 11.17
N VAL A 104 -20.23 -46.20 12.34
CA VAL A 104 -20.31 -45.51 13.62
C VAL A 104 -19.04 -44.71 13.92
N HIS A 105 -17.87 -45.25 13.56
CA HIS A 105 -16.60 -44.56 13.79
C HIS A 105 -16.50 -43.26 12.98
N VAL A 106 -16.94 -43.28 11.71
CA VAL A 106 -16.95 -42.07 10.86
C VAL A 106 -17.90 -41.03 11.44
N ARG A 107 -19.10 -41.42 11.89
CA ARG A 107 -20.03 -40.52 12.57
C ARG A 107 -19.40 -39.87 13.81
N CYS A 108 -18.74 -40.67 14.65
CA CYS A 108 -18.07 -40.15 15.85
C CYS A 108 -16.97 -39.14 15.49
N ILE A 109 -16.12 -39.43 14.50
CA ILE A 109 -15.05 -38.53 14.07
C ILE A 109 -15.65 -37.20 13.58
N VAL A 110 -16.68 -37.24 12.73
CA VAL A 110 -17.31 -36.02 12.19
C VAL A 110 -17.97 -35.20 13.29
N VAL A 111 -18.67 -35.85 14.24
CA VAL A 111 -19.25 -35.15 15.40
C VAL A 111 -18.18 -34.53 16.29
N LEU A 112 -17.02 -35.19 16.48
CA LEU A 112 -15.88 -34.68 17.26
C LEU A 112 -15.16 -33.50 16.59
N MET A 113 -15.24 -33.38 15.26
CA MET A 113 -14.69 -32.21 14.56
C MET A 113 -15.42 -30.92 14.94
N ILE A 114 -16.73 -30.98 15.22
CA ILE A 114 -17.53 -29.79 15.57
C ILE A 114 -16.99 -29.09 16.83
N PRO A 115 -16.85 -29.74 17.99
CA PRO A 115 -16.26 -29.10 19.17
C PRO A 115 -14.76 -28.78 18.98
N SER A 116 -14.04 -29.55 18.16
CA SER A 116 -12.64 -29.28 17.84
C SER A 116 -12.44 -27.94 17.10
N LEU A 117 -13.41 -27.52 16.29
CA LEU A 117 -13.42 -26.20 15.64
C LEU A 117 -13.52 -25.04 16.63
N PHE A 118 -14.16 -25.24 17.78
CA PHE A 118 -14.32 -24.20 18.80
C PHE A 118 -13.15 -24.11 19.79
N THR A 119 -12.16 -24.99 19.67
CA THR A 119 -10.92 -24.93 20.44
C THR A 119 -10.09 -23.69 20.06
N GLY A 120 -9.14 -23.30 20.91
CA GLY A 120 -8.28 -22.13 20.63
C GLY A 120 -7.57 -22.21 19.27
N ARG A 121 -7.18 -23.41 18.83
CA ARG A 121 -6.55 -23.65 17.52
C ARG A 121 -7.57 -23.63 16.37
N GLY A 122 -8.76 -24.20 16.58
CA GLY A 122 -9.82 -24.21 15.57
C GLY A 122 -10.37 -22.81 15.25
N ARG A 123 -10.46 -21.92 16.24
CA ARG A 123 -10.90 -20.52 16.03
C ARG A 123 -9.97 -19.74 15.10
N VAL A 124 -8.65 -19.91 15.25
CA VAL A 124 -7.66 -19.27 14.36
C VAL A 124 -7.83 -19.75 12.93
N ALA A 125 -8.04 -21.05 12.74
CA ALA A 125 -8.32 -21.61 11.41
C ALA A 125 -9.60 -21.03 10.80
N ILE A 126 -10.71 -20.98 11.55
CA ILE A 126 -11.97 -20.39 11.07
C ILE A 126 -11.80 -18.92 10.69
N LEU A 127 -11.12 -18.11 11.52
CA LEU A 127 -10.88 -16.70 11.23
C LEU A 127 -10.05 -16.49 9.97
N ALA A 128 -9.06 -17.35 9.73
CA ALA A 128 -8.27 -17.34 8.50
C ALA A 128 -9.14 -17.60 7.25
N VAL A 129 -10.07 -18.56 7.33
CA VAL A 129 -11.03 -18.85 6.24
C VAL A 129 -11.94 -17.68 5.96
N ILE A 130 -12.54 -17.13 7.02
CA ILE A 130 -13.45 -15.99 6.91
C ILE A 130 -12.72 -14.81 6.26
N LEU A 131 -11.49 -14.51 6.69
CA LEU A 131 -10.69 -13.45 6.11
C LEU A 131 -10.38 -13.70 4.63
N GLY A 132 -10.00 -14.93 4.27
CA GLY A 132 -9.77 -15.30 2.87
C GLY A 132 -11.01 -15.11 2.00
N LEU A 133 -12.17 -15.61 2.45
CA LEU A 133 -13.44 -15.46 1.76
C LEU A 133 -13.87 -13.99 1.60
N LEU A 134 -13.66 -13.18 2.64
CA LEU A 134 -13.99 -11.75 2.61
C LEU A 134 -13.09 -10.97 1.65
N LEU A 135 -11.84 -11.37 1.46
CA LEU A 135 -10.88 -10.66 0.61
C LEU A 135 -10.94 -11.08 -0.87
N SER A 136 -11.30 -12.33 -1.19
CA SER A 136 -11.29 -12.84 -2.57
C SER A 136 -12.12 -12.00 -3.56
N ARG A 137 -13.30 -11.52 -3.14
CA ARG A 137 -14.18 -10.70 -4.01
C ARG A 137 -13.67 -9.27 -4.21
N PRO A 138 -13.34 -8.50 -3.16
CA PRO A 138 -12.68 -7.20 -3.29
C PRO A 138 -11.44 -7.26 -4.18
N ILE A 139 -10.60 -8.28 -4.05
CA ILE A 139 -9.38 -8.42 -4.86
C ILE A 139 -9.72 -8.53 -6.36
N LYS A 140 -10.69 -9.38 -6.72
CA LYS A 140 -11.13 -9.49 -8.12
C LYS A 140 -11.72 -8.17 -8.62
N ASN A 141 -12.52 -7.49 -7.80
CA ASN A 141 -13.14 -6.21 -8.15
C ASN A 141 -12.09 -5.10 -8.35
N ILE A 142 -11.14 -4.98 -7.43
CA ILE A 142 -10.03 -4.03 -7.51
C ILE A 142 -9.20 -4.36 -8.76
N SER A 143 -8.88 -5.62 -9.04
CA SER A 143 -8.12 -5.96 -10.24
C SER A 143 -8.82 -5.54 -11.54
N ILE A 144 -10.16 -5.65 -11.61
CA ILE A 144 -10.92 -5.23 -12.79
C ILE A 144 -10.95 -3.70 -12.87
N ASN A 145 -11.31 -3.03 -11.79
CA ASN A 145 -11.36 -1.56 -11.73
C ASN A 145 -10.00 -0.95 -12.06
N THR A 146 -8.93 -1.52 -11.53
CA THR A 146 -7.56 -1.05 -11.79
C THR A 146 -7.14 -1.25 -13.23
N SER A 147 -7.55 -2.34 -13.89
CA SER A 147 -7.34 -2.52 -15.33
C SER A 147 -8.08 -1.46 -16.14
N GLU A 148 -9.30 -1.11 -15.74
CA GLU A 148 -10.10 -0.09 -16.42
C GLU A 148 -9.56 1.33 -16.18
N VAL A 149 -9.04 1.60 -14.97
CA VAL A 149 -8.32 2.83 -14.64
C VAL A 149 -7.05 2.94 -15.50
N SER A 150 -6.27 1.86 -15.65
CA SER A 150 -5.10 1.83 -16.53
C SER A 150 -5.48 2.17 -17.98
N ARG A 151 -6.56 1.58 -18.51
CA ARG A 151 -7.09 1.92 -19.84
C ARG A 151 -7.57 3.36 -19.96
N SER A 152 -8.23 3.90 -18.94
CA SER A 152 -8.69 5.30 -18.92
C SER A 152 -7.51 6.28 -18.87
N MET A 153 -6.48 5.95 -18.11
CA MET A 153 -5.23 6.69 -18.04
C MET A 153 -4.47 6.63 -19.36
N ALA A 154 -4.48 5.48 -20.04
CA ALA A 154 -3.92 5.32 -21.39
C ALA A 154 -4.54 6.31 -22.37
N CYS A 155 -5.87 6.33 -22.45
CA CYS A 155 -6.63 7.25 -23.29
C CYS A 155 -6.33 8.73 -22.93
N SER A 156 -6.32 9.05 -21.63
CA SER A 156 -6.01 10.42 -21.17
C SER A 156 -4.59 10.84 -21.53
N THR A 157 -3.62 9.94 -21.42
CA THR A 157 -2.22 10.21 -21.74
C THR A 157 -2.01 10.36 -23.25
N GLU A 158 -2.69 9.53 -24.06
CA GLU A 158 -2.67 9.64 -25.52
C GLU A 158 -3.30 10.96 -25.99
N LEU A 159 -4.46 11.35 -25.42
CA LEU A 159 -5.07 12.66 -25.66
C LEU A 159 -4.13 13.80 -25.29
N PHE A 160 -3.52 13.75 -24.10
CA PHE A 160 -2.57 14.76 -23.64
C PHE A 160 -1.35 14.84 -24.56
N GLN A 161 -0.85 13.72 -25.06
CA GLN A 161 0.26 13.71 -26.01
C GLN A 161 -0.10 14.29 -27.36
N ASN A 162 -1.26 13.94 -27.90
CA ASN A 162 -1.76 14.49 -29.16
C ASN A 162 -1.99 16.00 -29.06
N GLN A 163 -2.59 16.47 -27.96
CA GLN A 163 -2.76 17.89 -27.69
C GLN A 163 -1.42 18.60 -27.45
N SER A 164 -0.50 17.98 -26.71
CA SER A 164 0.84 18.52 -26.47
C SER A 164 1.62 18.64 -27.77
N HIS A 165 1.54 17.67 -28.68
CA HIS A 165 2.15 17.74 -30.00
C HIS A 165 1.59 18.89 -30.84
N SER A 166 0.26 19.06 -30.85
CA SER A 166 -0.38 20.15 -31.57
C SER A 166 0.01 21.53 -31.00
N LEU A 167 0.01 21.67 -29.68
CA LEU A 167 0.45 22.89 -29.00
C LEU A 167 1.93 23.18 -29.23
N ARG A 168 2.78 22.16 -29.17
CA ARG A 168 4.22 22.23 -29.51
C ARG A 168 4.41 22.76 -30.93
N GLN A 169 3.67 22.23 -31.90
CA GLN A 169 3.77 22.66 -33.30
C GLN A 169 3.36 24.13 -33.49
N GLN A 170 2.35 24.60 -32.77
CA GLN A 170 1.92 26.00 -32.81
C GLN A 170 2.89 26.95 -32.09
N LEU A 171 3.49 26.51 -30.98
CA LEU A 171 4.42 27.31 -30.18
C LEU A 171 5.87 27.26 -30.66
N GLN A 172 6.25 26.29 -31.50
CA GLN A 172 7.62 26.15 -31.98
C GLN A 172 8.10 27.41 -32.71
N VAL A 173 7.25 27.98 -33.58
CA VAL A 173 7.57 29.19 -34.34
C VAL A 173 7.77 30.41 -33.43
N PRO A 174 6.80 30.79 -32.56
CA PRO A 174 7.00 31.95 -31.68
C PRO A 174 8.14 31.74 -30.66
N ILE A 175 8.38 30.51 -30.18
CA ILE A 175 9.52 30.22 -29.30
C ILE A 175 10.86 30.42 -30.03
N GLU A 176 10.99 29.95 -31.27
CA GLU A 176 12.23 30.15 -32.03
C GLU A 176 12.44 31.64 -32.37
N GLN A 177 11.37 32.39 -32.65
CA GLN A 177 11.44 33.85 -32.84
C GLN A 177 11.91 34.58 -31.57
N ILE A 178 11.40 34.20 -30.39
CA ILE A 178 11.85 34.76 -29.11
C ILE A 178 13.32 34.41 -28.86
N LYS A 179 13.73 33.17 -29.18
CA LYS A 179 15.11 32.70 -29.05
C LYS A 179 16.07 33.47 -29.95
N GLU A 180 15.68 33.74 -31.19
CA GLU A 180 16.45 34.57 -32.13
C GLU A 180 16.54 36.03 -31.67
N ALA A 181 15.43 36.62 -31.22
CA ALA A 181 15.40 37.99 -30.70
C ALA A 181 16.30 38.15 -29.46
N LEU A 182 16.20 37.23 -28.51
CA LEU A 182 17.05 37.20 -27.33
C LEU A 182 18.51 36.92 -27.69
N GLY A 183 18.77 36.04 -28.66
CA GLY A 183 20.12 35.74 -29.14
C GLY A 183 20.79 36.96 -29.76
N LYS A 184 20.05 37.71 -30.60
CA LYS A 184 20.52 38.96 -31.21
C LYS A 184 20.78 40.03 -30.15
N GLN A 185 19.85 40.23 -29.21
CA GLN A 185 20.02 41.19 -28.12
C GLN A 185 21.21 40.84 -27.23
N ALA A 186 21.42 39.56 -26.94
CA ALA A 186 22.56 39.07 -26.18
C ALA A 186 23.89 39.30 -26.92
N GLU A 187 23.91 39.14 -28.25
CA GLU A 187 25.08 39.45 -29.07
C GLU A 187 25.39 40.95 -29.10
N ASP A 188 24.37 41.80 -29.22
CA ASP A 188 24.53 43.26 -29.19
C ASP A 188 25.05 43.73 -27.84
N ILE A 189 24.54 43.18 -26.73
CA ILE A 189 25.05 43.45 -25.38
C ILE A 189 26.50 42.99 -25.23
N LYS A 190 26.87 41.82 -25.79
CA LYS A 190 28.26 41.33 -25.77
C LYS A 190 29.19 42.23 -26.58
N ARG A 191 28.75 42.71 -27.74
CA ARG A 191 29.50 43.65 -28.58
C ARG A 191 29.70 44.98 -27.85
N LEU A 192 28.65 45.50 -27.20
CA LEU A 192 28.73 46.69 -26.36
C LEU A 192 29.71 46.48 -25.20
N GLY A 193 29.62 45.36 -24.48
CA GLY A 193 30.55 45.03 -23.40
C GLY A 193 32.00 44.95 -23.87
N THR A 194 32.26 44.42 -25.06
CA THR A 194 33.60 44.37 -25.65
C THR A 194 34.11 45.76 -26.05
N ALA A 195 33.24 46.63 -26.57
CA ALA A 195 33.59 48.01 -26.89
C ALA A 195 33.90 48.81 -25.63
N ILE A 196 33.11 48.62 -24.57
CA ILE A 196 33.31 49.22 -23.26
C ILE A 196 34.61 48.73 -22.63
N ASP A 197 34.92 47.43 -22.65
CA ASP A 197 36.17 46.89 -22.12
C ASP A 197 37.39 47.45 -22.88
N LYS A 198 37.31 47.60 -24.20
CA LYS A 198 38.36 48.25 -24.99
C LYS A 198 38.54 49.73 -24.67
N ALA A 199 37.46 50.45 -24.35
CA ALA A 199 37.51 51.87 -24.00
C ALA A 199 37.97 52.09 -22.56
N ILE A 200 37.47 51.29 -21.62
CA ILE A 200 37.67 51.45 -20.18
C ILE A 200 38.91 50.69 -19.69
N GLY A 201 39.32 49.61 -20.34
CA GLY A 201 40.52 48.84 -19.98
C GLY A 201 41.80 49.68 -19.89
N PRO A 202 42.08 50.57 -20.87
CA PRO A 202 43.18 51.53 -20.77
C PRO A 202 43.02 52.50 -19.61
N ILE A 203 41.79 52.97 -19.33
CA ILE A 203 41.48 53.87 -18.19
C ILE A 203 41.78 53.17 -16.87
N TYR A 204 41.34 51.92 -16.71
CA TYR A 204 41.64 51.11 -15.53
C TYR A 204 43.16 50.95 -15.34
N LYS A 205 43.90 50.61 -16.39
CA LYS A 205 45.36 50.48 -16.34
C LYS A 205 46.05 51.81 -16.00
N ALA A 206 45.59 52.91 -16.59
CA ALA A 206 46.11 54.25 -16.31
C ALA A 206 45.82 54.69 -14.87
N LEU A 207 44.60 54.49 -14.37
CA LEU A 207 44.23 54.79 -12.98
C LEU A 207 45.02 53.95 -11.97
N VAL A 208 45.30 52.68 -12.28
CA VAL A 208 46.18 51.83 -11.46
C VAL A 208 47.62 52.35 -11.49
N ALA A 209 48.12 52.78 -12.65
CA ALA A 209 49.45 53.40 -12.75
C ALA A 209 49.53 54.73 -11.98
N VAL A 210 48.49 55.56 -12.04
CA VAL A 210 48.35 56.80 -11.25
C VAL A 210 48.30 56.48 -9.76
N LYS A 211 47.48 55.50 -9.32
CA LYS A 211 47.45 55.04 -7.92
C LYS A 211 48.85 54.63 -7.43
N ASN A 212 49.59 53.90 -8.25
CA ASN A 212 50.95 53.46 -7.92
C ASN A 212 51.98 54.60 -7.96
N GLY A 213 51.83 55.58 -8.86
CA GLY A 213 52.69 56.76 -8.96
C GLY A 213 52.44 57.79 -7.84
N VAL A 214 51.18 58.00 -7.45
CA VAL A 214 50.77 58.80 -6.27
C VAL A 214 51.43 58.24 -5.00
N LYS A 215 51.59 56.92 -4.92
CA LYS A 215 52.29 56.25 -3.81
C LYS A 215 53.81 56.53 -3.78
N LEU A 216 54.38 57.01 -4.89
CA LEU A 216 55.83 57.17 -5.06
C LEU A 216 56.31 58.63 -5.04
N VAL A 217 55.45 59.63 -5.28
CA VAL A 217 55.91 61.03 -5.50
C VAL A 217 54.93 62.07 -4.97
N SER A 218 55.07 62.51 -3.71
CA SER A 218 54.39 63.70 -3.16
C SER A 218 54.99 65.03 -3.64
N GLY A 219 55.37 65.15 -4.92
CA GLY A 219 56.07 66.33 -5.43
C GLY A 219 56.11 66.59 -6.95
N ALA A 220 55.50 65.76 -7.81
CA ALA A 220 55.54 65.94 -9.27
C ALA A 220 54.13 65.97 -9.90
N LEU A 221 53.22 66.71 -9.27
CA LEU A 221 51.79 66.64 -9.56
C LEU A 221 51.38 67.39 -10.86
N ASP A 222 52.18 68.37 -11.30
CA ASP A 222 51.87 69.17 -12.49
C ASP A 222 52.04 68.42 -13.80
N THR A 223 53.12 67.64 -13.96
CA THR A 223 53.37 66.86 -15.18
C THR A 223 52.31 65.77 -15.36
N ALA A 224 51.89 65.14 -14.26
CA ALA A 224 50.83 64.15 -14.26
C ALA A 224 49.45 64.75 -14.61
N SER A 225 49.16 65.96 -14.14
CA SER A 225 47.93 66.67 -14.49
C SER A 225 47.85 66.99 -15.98
N GLN A 226 48.95 67.44 -16.59
CA GLN A 226 48.96 67.77 -18.01
C GLN A 226 48.76 66.55 -18.90
N GLU A 227 49.36 65.42 -18.53
CA GLU A 227 49.19 64.17 -19.27
C GLU A 227 47.78 63.57 -19.07
N CYS A 228 47.20 63.73 -17.87
CA CYS A 228 45.79 63.40 -17.61
C CYS A 228 44.86 64.19 -18.53
N ASP A 229 45.02 65.53 -18.59
CA ASP A 229 44.20 66.39 -19.44
C ASP A 229 44.30 65.97 -20.91
N ARG A 230 45.50 65.65 -21.40
CA ARG A 230 45.74 65.19 -22.77
C ARG A 230 44.98 63.89 -23.09
N VAL A 231 45.08 62.90 -22.21
CA VAL A 231 44.45 61.58 -22.41
C VAL A 231 42.92 61.67 -22.28
N MET A 232 42.43 62.34 -21.24
CA MET A 232 40.98 62.46 -20.98
C MET A 232 40.26 63.25 -22.07
N ASN A 233 40.93 64.22 -22.70
CA ASN A 233 40.36 64.91 -23.86
C ASN A 233 40.08 63.93 -25.01
N GLY A 234 41.04 63.06 -25.35
CA GLY A 234 40.84 62.02 -26.37
C GLY A 234 39.68 61.08 -26.01
N VAL A 235 39.63 60.63 -24.76
CA VAL A 235 38.57 59.74 -24.26
C VAL A 235 37.19 60.40 -24.32
N TYR A 236 37.09 61.68 -23.97
CA TYR A 236 35.84 62.43 -24.07
C TYR A 236 35.35 62.51 -25.52
N TYR A 237 36.24 62.82 -26.47
CA TYR A 237 35.88 62.85 -27.89
C TYR A 237 35.45 61.47 -28.42
N ASP A 238 36.14 60.41 -28.02
CA ASP A 238 35.78 59.04 -28.41
C ASP A 238 34.42 58.62 -27.81
N CYS A 239 34.16 58.95 -26.53
CA CYS A 239 32.87 58.73 -25.88
C CYS A 239 31.73 59.41 -26.65
N VAL A 240 31.91 60.70 -26.95
CA VAL A 240 30.93 61.51 -27.69
C VAL A 240 30.70 60.91 -29.08
N ARG A 241 31.76 60.51 -29.78
CA ARG A 241 31.66 59.95 -31.12
C ARG A 241 30.89 58.63 -31.15
N GLU A 242 31.20 57.69 -30.26
CA GLU A 242 30.58 56.37 -30.28
C GLU A 242 29.13 56.40 -29.76
N LEU A 243 28.83 57.22 -28.75
CA LEU A 243 27.45 57.40 -28.29
C LEU A 243 26.57 58.12 -29.31
N ASN A 244 27.11 59.09 -30.05
CA ASN A 244 26.41 59.70 -31.18
C ASN A 244 25.99 58.65 -32.23
N LYS A 245 26.89 57.73 -32.58
CA LYS A 245 26.57 56.64 -33.51
C LYS A 245 25.45 55.76 -32.96
N ALA A 246 25.54 55.34 -31.70
CA ALA A 246 24.52 54.52 -31.04
C ALA A 246 23.15 55.23 -30.98
N TYR A 247 23.13 56.51 -30.60
CA TYR A 247 21.91 57.33 -30.57
C TYR A 247 21.26 57.43 -31.95
N SER A 248 22.05 57.68 -33.00
CA SER A 248 21.55 57.75 -34.37
C SER A 248 20.96 56.42 -34.86
N ALA A 249 21.60 55.29 -34.54
CA ALA A 249 21.10 53.96 -34.86
C ALA A 249 19.80 53.63 -34.11
N CYS A 250 19.72 54.00 -32.83
CA CYS A 250 18.50 53.86 -32.01
C CYS A 250 17.34 54.64 -32.65
N LYS A 251 17.56 55.91 -32.98
CA LYS A 251 16.54 56.78 -33.60
C LYS A 251 16.04 56.22 -34.93
N ASN A 252 16.94 55.75 -35.79
CA ASN A 252 16.57 55.19 -37.09
C ASN A 252 15.75 53.90 -36.95
N THR A 253 16.16 53.00 -36.05
CA THR A 253 15.43 51.75 -35.80
C THR A 253 14.03 51.99 -35.25
N LEU A 254 13.86 52.96 -34.34
CA LEU A 254 12.54 53.31 -33.81
C LEU A 254 11.65 54.01 -34.85
N ASN A 255 12.23 54.79 -35.76
CA ASN A 255 11.51 55.35 -36.89
C ASN A 255 11.00 54.25 -37.85
N ASP A 256 11.75 53.16 -38.05
CA ASP A 256 11.29 52.01 -38.82
C ASP A 256 10.13 51.27 -38.15
N VAL A 257 10.14 51.16 -36.82
CA VAL A 257 9.04 50.57 -36.03
C VAL A 257 7.76 51.43 -36.11
N LYS A 258 7.90 52.76 -36.14
CA LYS A 258 6.77 53.71 -36.28
C LYS A 258 5.97 53.49 -37.57
N LYS A 259 6.56 52.91 -38.61
CA LYS A 259 5.88 52.56 -39.87
C LYS A 259 4.81 51.48 -39.69
N TYR A 260 5.00 50.58 -38.73
CA TYR A 260 4.08 49.46 -38.49
C TYR A 260 3.03 49.76 -37.41
N VAL A 261 3.27 50.78 -36.56
CA VAL A 261 2.37 51.19 -35.47
C VAL A 261 2.23 52.72 -35.42
N PRO A 262 1.22 53.30 -36.10
CA PRO A 262 0.99 54.74 -36.07
C PRO A 262 0.50 55.19 -34.67
N GLY A 263 1.19 56.17 -34.08
CA GLY A 263 0.81 56.79 -32.79
C GLY A 263 1.70 56.46 -31.59
N LEU A 264 2.67 55.55 -31.74
CA LEU A 264 3.58 55.19 -30.66
C LEU A 264 4.82 56.12 -30.63
N ASP A 265 4.91 56.98 -29.62
CA ASP A 265 6.08 57.86 -29.40
C ASP A 265 7.10 57.19 -28.47
N LEU A 266 8.11 56.54 -29.07
CA LEU A 266 9.21 55.88 -28.37
C LEU A 266 10.46 56.76 -28.27
N THR A 267 10.37 58.04 -28.63
CA THR A 267 11.47 59.01 -28.54
C THR A 267 12.15 59.05 -27.14
N PRO A 268 11.45 58.83 -25.99
CA PRO A 268 12.10 58.73 -24.68
C PRO A 268 13.11 57.58 -24.53
N ILE A 269 13.00 56.52 -25.33
CA ILE A 269 13.87 55.33 -25.19
C ILE A 269 15.30 55.64 -25.60
N CYS A 270 15.51 56.37 -26.70
CA CYS A 270 16.86 56.77 -27.11
C CYS A 270 17.43 57.89 -26.21
N LYS A 271 16.61 58.52 -25.37
CA LYS A 271 17.03 59.56 -24.43
C LYS A 271 17.95 59.04 -23.33
N ILE A 272 17.99 57.71 -23.10
CA ILE A 272 18.96 57.08 -22.20
C ILE A 272 20.40 57.13 -22.76
N LEU A 273 20.55 57.32 -24.07
CA LEU A 273 21.83 57.46 -24.78
C LEU A 273 22.22 58.94 -24.93
N ASP A 274 21.66 59.82 -24.11
CA ASP A 274 21.98 61.23 -24.15
C ASP A 274 23.47 61.44 -23.78
N ILE A 275 24.20 61.96 -24.77
CA ILE A 275 25.65 62.10 -24.77
C ILE A 275 26.11 63.01 -23.63
N GLU A 276 25.28 64.01 -23.30
CA GLU A 276 25.59 64.98 -22.26
C GLU A 276 25.58 64.36 -20.86
N GLN A 277 24.70 63.38 -20.60
CA GLN A 277 24.66 62.71 -19.29
C GLN A 277 25.75 61.66 -19.12
N VAL A 278 26.06 60.91 -20.19
CA VAL A 278 26.98 59.77 -20.11
C VAL A 278 28.45 60.21 -20.22
N CYS A 279 28.78 61.14 -21.13
CA CYS A 279 30.17 61.54 -21.34
C CYS A 279 30.69 62.59 -20.34
N VAL A 280 29.83 63.20 -19.51
CA VAL A 280 30.26 64.16 -18.48
C VAL A 280 31.20 63.50 -17.44
N ILE A 281 31.03 62.21 -17.17
CA ILE A 281 31.86 61.46 -16.19
C ILE A 281 33.32 61.38 -16.64
N VAL A 282 33.60 61.39 -17.95
CA VAL A 282 34.95 61.30 -18.51
C VAL A 282 35.50 62.66 -18.95
N LYS A 283 34.81 63.75 -18.61
CA LYS A 283 35.28 65.09 -18.96
C LYS A 283 36.59 65.39 -18.21
N PRO A 284 37.61 65.97 -18.86
CA PRO A 284 38.90 66.28 -18.22
C PRO A 284 38.75 67.13 -16.95
N SER A 285 37.81 68.08 -16.96
CA SER A 285 37.51 68.93 -15.80
C SER A 285 36.94 68.17 -14.60
N PHE A 286 36.35 66.99 -14.81
CA PHE A 286 35.82 66.14 -13.73
C PHE A 286 36.88 65.15 -13.22
N VAL A 287 37.67 64.58 -14.14
CA VAL A 287 38.62 63.50 -13.82
C VAL A 287 40.01 64.01 -13.44
N CYS A 288 40.49 65.08 -14.10
CA CYS A 288 41.85 65.59 -13.93
C CYS A 288 41.93 66.80 -12.98
N SER A 289 40.83 67.51 -12.76
CA SER A 289 40.78 68.63 -11.80
C SER A 289 41.15 68.24 -10.34
N PRO A 290 40.77 67.07 -9.82
CA PRO A 290 41.16 66.65 -8.47
C PRO A 290 42.66 66.40 -8.30
N VAL A 291 43.38 66.17 -9.41
CA VAL A 291 44.84 65.99 -9.43
C VAL A 291 45.57 67.32 -9.20
N LYS A 292 44.97 68.47 -9.53
CA LYS A 292 45.58 69.80 -9.31
C LYS A 292 45.54 70.29 -7.86
N THR A 293 44.74 69.67 -6.99
CA THR A 293 44.53 70.10 -5.60
C THR A 293 44.96 68.99 -4.65
N LEU A 294 46.14 69.10 -4.03
CA LEU A 294 46.59 68.21 -2.94
C LEU A 294 46.80 69.03 -1.65
N ASP A 295 46.55 68.49 -0.46
CA ASP A 295 47.14 67.24 0.04
C ASP A 295 46.16 66.30 0.79
N ASN A 296 46.49 65.00 0.86
CA ASN A 296 45.74 63.86 1.48
C ASN A 296 44.48 63.31 0.78
N ALA A 297 43.86 64.03 -0.15
CA ALA A 297 42.67 63.53 -0.87
C ALA A 297 42.99 62.53 -2.00
N ALA A 298 44.19 62.61 -2.61
CA ALA A 298 44.53 61.88 -3.83
C ALA A 298 44.52 60.35 -3.67
N GLU A 299 45.02 59.79 -2.57
CA GLU A 299 45.06 58.34 -2.40
C GLU A 299 43.65 57.74 -2.30
N LYS A 300 42.78 58.36 -1.49
CA LYS A 300 41.37 57.95 -1.35
C LYS A 300 40.57 58.14 -2.64
N LEU A 301 40.85 59.23 -3.38
CA LEU A 301 40.18 59.50 -4.65
C LEU A 301 40.63 58.54 -5.76
N ALA A 302 41.92 58.22 -5.84
CA ALA A 302 42.43 57.24 -6.80
C ALA A 302 41.86 55.83 -6.53
N GLU A 303 41.72 55.45 -5.26
CA GLU A 303 41.10 54.19 -4.88
C GLU A 303 39.60 54.15 -5.20
N SER A 304 38.88 55.25 -4.94
CA SER A 304 37.46 55.38 -5.30
C SER A 304 37.25 55.30 -6.82
N ALA A 305 38.08 55.98 -7.62
CA ALA A 305 38.01 55.94 -9.08
C ALA A 305 38.27 54.54 -9.66
N VAL A 306 39.28 53.84 -9.14
CA VAL A 306 39.58 52.45 -9.56
C VAL A 306 38.42 51.51 -9.24
N ASN A 307 37.79 51.65 -8.06
CA ASN A 307 36.68 50.80 -7.66
C ASN A 307 35.41 51.09 -8.49
N LEU A 308 35.11 52.35 -8.81
CA LEU A 308 33.99 52.71 -9.69
C LEU A 308 34.16 52.13 -11.10
N VAL A 309 35.35 52.25 -11.68
CA VAL A 309 35.67 51.68 -12.99
C VAL A 309 35.57 50.14 -12.99
N LYS A 310 35.99 49.50 -11.88
CA LYS A 310 35.90 48.05 -11.70
C LYS A 310 34.45 47.57 -11.61
N GLU A 311 33.58 48.29 -10.90
CA GLU A 311 32.15 47.97 -10.81
C GLU A 311 31.45 48.13 -12.16
N VAL A 312 31.76 49.20 -12.91
CA VAL A 312 31.24 49.40 -14.27
C VAL A 312 31.65 48.24 -15.19
N ASN A 313 32.92 47.77 -15.11
CA ASN A 313 33.37 46.64 -15.93
C ASN A 313 32.67 45.31 -15.58
N LYS A 314 32.22 45.15 -14.34
CA LYS A 314 31.54 43.94 -13.87
C LYS A 314 30.12 43.79 -14.43
N TRP A 315 29.44 44.90 -14.69
CA TRP A 315 28.06 44.88 -15.22
C TRP A 315 27.96 44.31 -16.63
N PHE A 316 29.06 44.32 -17.40
CA PHE A 316 29.07 43.87 -18.80
C PHE A 316 29.57 42.43 -19.00
N GLN A 317 29.96 41.74 -17.92
CA GLN A 317 30.35 40.32 -17.92
C GLN A 317 29.12 39.40 -17.83
N LEU A 318 28.19 39.51 -18.79
CA LEU A 318 26.97 38.70 -18.80
C LEU A 318 27.23 37.27 -19.28
N ASN A 319 27.06 36.29 -18.38
CA ASN A 319 26.92 34.88 -18.74
C ASN A 319 25.53 34.65 -19.34
N ILE A 320 25.43 34.69 -20.66
CA ILE A 320 24.20 34.39 -21.40
C ILE A 320 23.82 32.93 -21.14
N ILE A 321 22.56 32.70 -20.74
CA ILE A 321 21.99 31.37 -20.51
C ILE A 321 22.20 30.53 -21.78
N LYS A 322 22.89 29.39 -21.65
CA LYS A 322 23.24 28.52 -22.79
C LYS A 322 21.97 27.97 -23.43
N LYS A 323 21.90 28.07 -24.77
CA LYS A 323 20.86 27.55 -25.68
C LYS A 323 20.41 26.11 -25.34
N SER A 324 21.30 25.28 -24.79
CA SER A 324 21.03 23.88 -24.45
C SER A 324 20.06 23.66 -23.28
N GLN A 325 19.86 24.63 -22.37
CA GLN A 325 18.92 24.44 -21.26
C GLN A 325 17.45 24.56 -21.67
N ILE A 326 17.17 25.34 -22.73
CA ILE A 326 15.81 25.51 -23.26
C ILE A 326 15.37 24.25 -24.01
N ASP A 327 16.28 23.60 -24.73
CA ASP A 327 15.96 22.41 -25.53
C ASP A 327 15.67 21.16 -24.66
N ASN A 328 16.27 21.07 -23.46
CA ASN A 328 16.05 19.94 -22.54
C ASN A 328 14.67 19.95 -21.86
N VAL A 329 14.09 21.13 -21.62
CA VAL A 329 12.73 21.26 -21.06
C VAL A 329 11.68 20.86 -22.09
N TYR A 330 11.99 21.01 -23.38
CA TYR A 330 11.06 20.73 -24.48
C TYR A 330 10.92 19.22 -24.78
N ASN A 331 12.00 18.44 -24.60
CA ASN A 331 12.08 17.04 -25.05
C ASN A 331 11.80 15.98 -23.97
N ALA A 332 11.59 16.35 -22.72
CA ALA A 332 11.44 15.42 -21.59
C ALA A 332 10.02 14.81 -21.47
N SER A 333 9.43 14.29 -22.56
CA SER A 333 8.15 13.57 -22.48
C SER A 333 8.32 12.08 -22.78
N LYS A 334 8.05 11.22 -21.80
CA LYS A 334 7.80 9.78 -22.01
C LYS A 334 6.59 9.59 -22.93
N THR A 335 6.57 8.52 -23.73
CA THR A 335 5.41 8.20 -24.58
C THR A 335 4.28 7.55 -23.75
N ALA A 336 3.03 7.65 -24.24
CA ALA A 336 1.87 7.13 -23.52
C ALA A 336 2.02 5.62 -23.32
N LYS A 337 2.52 4.93 -24.35
CA LYS A 337 2.80 3.49 -24.34
C LYS A 337 3.78 3.08 -23.23
N GLU A 338 4.86 3.83 -23.03
CA GLU A 338 5.84 3.54 -21.99
C GLU A 338 5.26 3.77 -20.58
N LEU A 339 4.49 4.84 -20.39
CA LEU A 339 3.83 5.12 -19.11
C LEU A 339 2.80 4.02 -18.77
N ILE A 340 2.02 3.57 -19.75
CA ILE A 340 1.02 2.51 -19.57
C ILE A 340 1.71 1.19 -19.21
N ALA A 341 2.78 0.83 -19.92
CA ALA A 341 3.52 -0.41 -19.65
C ALA A 341 4.13 -0.43 -18.24
N GLU A 342 4.66 0.70 -17.77
CA GLU A 342 5.21 0.85 -16.43
C GLU A 342 4.12 0.73 -15.35
N VAL A 343 2.96 1.37 -15.58
CA VAL A 343 1.81 1.27 -14.67
C VAL A 343 1.25 -0.16 -14.65
N ASP A 344 1.03 -0.80 -15.79
CA ASP A 344 0.55 -2.19 -15.86
C ASP A 344 1.51 -3.18 -15.21
N ALA A 345 2.82 -2.97 -15.36
CA ALA A 345 3.84 -3.79 -14.70
C ALA A 345 3.76 -3.64 -13.16
N ALA A 346 3.68 -2.42 -12.66
CA ALA A 346 3.55 -2.15 -11.22
C ALA A 346 2.24 -2.74 -10.64
N LEU A 347 1.15 -2.67 -11.39
CA LEU A 347 -0.14 -3.24 -11.00
C LEU A 347 -0.13 -4.77 -11.00
N THR A 348 0.54 -5.37 -11.97
CA THR A 348 0.70 -6.82 -12.08
C THR A 348 1.51 -7.38 -10.91
N ASP A 349 2.59 -6.71 -10.51
CA ASP A 349 3.39 -7.07 -9.32
C ASP A 349 2.54 -7.15 -8.03
N LYS A 350 1.71 -6.12 -7.79
CA LYS A 350 0.84 -6.08 -6.61
C LYS A 350 -0.25 -7.14 -6.66
N LYS A 351 -0.83 -7.40 -7.84
CA LYS A 351 -1.80 -8.48 -8.04
C LYS A 351 -1.20 -9.84 -7.71
N ILE A 352 0.02 -10.12 -8.18
CA ILE A 352 0.72 -11.38 -7.92
C ILE A 352 0.92 -11.56 -6.41
N THR A 353 1.39 -10.52 -5.72
CA THR A 353 1.60 -10.54 -4.27
C THR A 353 0.32 -10.90 -3.51
N PHE A 354 -0.80 -10.22 -3.81
CA PHE A 354 -2.09 -10.51 -3.17
C PHE A 354 -2.64 -11.90 -3.52
N THR A 355 -2.43 -12.37 -4.76
CA THR A 355 -2.86 -13.71 -5.19
C THR A 355 -2.12 -14.79 -4.41
N HIS A 356 -0.81 -14.62 -4.20
CA HIS A 356 -0.03 -15.55 -3.37
C HIS A 356 -0.51 -15.59 -1.92
N ILE A 357 -0.87 -14.45 -1.32
CA ILE A 357 -1.43 -14.41 0.04
C ILE A 357 -2.71 -15.24 0.11
N VAL A 358 -3.63 -15.05 -0.85
CA VAL A 358 -4.88 -15.84 -0.92
C VAL A 358 -4.59 -17.32 -1.10
N GLU A 359 -3.65 -17.68 -1.98
CA GLU A 359 -3.27 -19.07 -2.22
C GLU A 359 -2.69 -19.74 -0.96
N ILE A 360 -1.85 -19.03 -0.21
CA ILE A 360 -1.30 -19.49 1.08
C ILE A 360 -2.42 -19.71 2.09
N MET A 361 -3.36 -18.76 2.21
CA MET A 361 -4.50 -18.87 3.12
C MET A 361 -5.38 -20.09 2.78
N SER A 362 -5.60 -20.35 1.49
CA SER A 362 -6.33 -21.53 1.02
C SER A 362 -5.61 -22.84 1.35
N LYS A 363 -4.28 -22.91 1.18
CA LYS A 363 -3.48 -24.08 1.58
C LYS A 363 -3.52 -24.31 3.09
N LEU A 364 -3.43 -23.23 3.89
CA LEU A 364 -3.56 -23.30 5.35
C LEU A 364 -4.94 -23.80 5.78
N LEU A 365 -6.01 -23.40 5.08
CA LEU A 365 -7.35 -23.93 5.30
C LEU A 365 -7.40 -25.45 5.05
N ALA A 366 -6.93 -25.91 3.89
CA ALA A 366 -6.93 -27.34 3.57
C ALA A 366 -6.14 -28.15 4.62
N LEU A 367 -4.97 -27.64 5.03
CA LEU A 367 -4.15 -28.24 6.08
C LEU A 367 -4.89 -28.29 7.43
N SER A 368 -5.59 -27.22 7.80
CA SER A 368 -6.33 -27.15 9.07
C SER A 368 -7.46 -28.17 9.16
N LEU A 369 -8.20 -28.40 8.07
CA LEU A 369 -9.25 -29.41 7.99
C LEU A 369 -8.67 -30.82 8.13
N LEU A 370 -7.53 -31.06 7.50
CA LEU A 370 -6.83 -32.34 7.58
C LEU A 370 -6.31 -32.59 9.00
N LEU A 371 -5.73 -31.58 9.65
CA LEU A 371 -5.31 -31.66 11.05
C LEU A 371 -6.47 -31.93 12.00
N LEU A 372 -7.64 -31.30 11.79
CA LEU A 372 -8.84 -31.54 12.60
C LEU A 372 -9.36 -32.97 12.44
N LEU A 373 -9.37 -33.50 11.22
CA LEU A 373 -9.72 -34.90 10.95
C LEU A 373 -8.76 -35.84 11.67
N THR A 374 -7.45 -35.59 11.53
CA THR A 374 -6.41 -36.39 12.19
C THR A 374 -6.53 -36.35 13.71
N GLN A 375 -6.72 -35.16 14.30
CA GLN A 375 -6.88 -35.01 15.73
C GLN A 375 -8.14 -35.74 16.25
N SER A 376 -9.25 -35.64 15.53
CA SER A 376 -10.51 -36.31 15.89
C SER A 376 -10.37 -37.84 15.79
N PHE A 377 -9.65 -38.33 14.78
CA PHE A 377 -9.34 -39.75 14.64
C PHE A 377 -8.46 -40.27 15.80
N PHE A 378 -7.37 -39.56 16.11
CA PHE A 378 -6.49 -39.96 17.22
C PHE A 378 -7.18 -39.86 18.57
N TYR A 379 -8.05 -38.88 18.77
CA TYR A 379 -8.86 -38.78 19.98
C TYR A 379 -9.76 -40.02 20.12
N LEU A 380 -10.52 -40.37 19.08
CA LEU A 380 -11.38 -41.55 19.11
C LEU A 380 -10.57 -42.85 19.32
N LYS A 381 -9.43 -42.98 18.63
CA LYS A 381 -8.54 -44.14 18.78
C LYS A 381 -8.05 -44.27 20.22
N ASN A 382 -7.53 -43.20 20.80
CA ASN A 382 -7.01 -43.23 22.17
C ASN A 382 -8.13 -43.42 23.19
N TYR A 383 -9.30 -42.81 22.99
CA TYR A 383 -10.47 -42.98 23.85
C TYR A 383 -10.92 -44.45 23.91
N LEU A 384 -10.86 -45.17 22.78
CA LEU A 384 -11.22 -46.59 22.71
C LEU A 384 -10.10 -47.56 23.12
N ALA A 385 -8.83 -47.16 23.03
CA ALA A 385 -7.69 -48.05 23.24
C ALA A 385 -7.00 -47.87 24.60
N LYS A 386 -7.17 -46.72 25.25
CA LYS A 386 -6.53 -46.38 26.53
C LYS A 386 -7.59 -46.04 27.56
N ASP A 387 -7.72 -46.89 28.57
CA ASP A 387 -8.73 -46.70 29.62
C ASP A 387 -8.56 -45.36 30.35
N GLU A 388 -7.33 -44.88 30.54
CA GLU A 388 -7.03 -43.62 31.26
C GLU A 388 -7.13 -42.33 30.42
N PHE A 389 -7.44 -42.39 29.11
CA PHE A 389 -7.27 -41.23 28.22
C PHE A 389 -8.33 -40.13 28.38
N ASP A 390 -9.57 -40.50 28.71
CA ASP A 390 -10.69 -39.60 29.08
C ASP A 390 -11.96 -40.38 29.51
N ASN A 391 -11.84 -41.67 29.89
CA ASN A 391 -12.99 -42.52 30.23
C ASN A 391 -13.47 -42.31 31.68
N ILE A 392 -13.78 -41.07 32.04
CA ILE A 392 -14.17 -40.70 33.42
C ILE A 392 -15.67 -40.86 33.70
N TYR A 393 -16.43 -41.42 32.76
CA TYR A 393 -17.89 -41.45 32.82
C TYR A 393 -18.45 -42.75 33.40
N ILE A 394 -19.30 -42.63 34.41
CA ILE A 394 -20.05 -43.76 34.98
C ILE A 394 -21.36 -43.90 34.21
N THR A 395 -21.43 -44.92 33.37
CA THR A 395 -22.58 -45.23 32.52
C THR A 395 -23.67 -45.98 33.29
N SER A 396 -24.89 -46.02 32.73
CA SER A 396 -26.00 -46.84 33.24
C SER A 396 -25.68 -48.34 33.22
N GLN A 397 -24.90 -48.79 32.24
CA GLN A 397 -24.40 -50.17 32.14
C GLN A 397 -23.45 -50.51 33.29
N PHE A 398 -22.51 -49.61 33.62
CA PHE A 398 -21.62 -49.79 34.76
C PHE A 398 -22.39 -49.86 36.08
N LYS A 399 -23.40 -48.99 36.26
CA LYS A 399 -24.29 -49.03 37.44
C LYS A 399 -25.03 -50.36 37.55
N GLY A 400 -25.53 -50.89 36.43
CA GLY A 400 -26.19 -52.20 36.37
C GLY A 400 -25.26 -53.36 36.72
N TYR A 401 -24.03 -53.34 36.19
CA TYR A 401 -23.01 -54.33 36.52
C TYR A 401 -22.59 -54.27 38.00
N ASP A 402 -22.43 -53.07 38.56
CA ASP A 402 -22.13 -52.88 39.99
C ASP A 402 -23.26 -53.42 40.89
N SER A 403 -24.52 -53.20 40.51
CA SER A 403 -25.67 -53.75 41.25
C SER A 403 -25.72 -55.28 41.19
N GLU A 404 -25.49 -55.88 40.01
CA GLU A 404 -25.49 -57.34 39.87
C GLU A 404 -24.33 -57.98 40.66
N THR A 405 -23.18 -57.31 40.70
CA THR A 405 -22.00 -57.72 41.49
C THR A 405 -22.31 -57.74 42.98
N ARG A 406 -23.03 -56.71 43.48
CA ARG A 406 -23.51 -56.66 44.87
C ARG A 406 -24.51 -57.76 45.20
N GLU A 407 -25.43 -58.05 44.29
CA GLU A 407 -26.43 -59.12 44.47
C GLU A 407 -25.77 -60.50 44.58
N LYS A 408 -24.65 -60.72 43.88
CA LYS A 408 -23.81 -61.92 44.01
C LYS A 408 -22.95 -61.96 45.27
N GLY A 409 -23.11 -60.99 46.18
CA GLY A 409 -22.37 -60.90 47.46
C GLY A 409 -20.95 -60.35 47.33
N GLN A 410 -20.56 -59.81 46.16
CA GLN A 410 -19.26 -59.19 45.95
C GLN A 410 -19.28 -57.69 46.31
N GLN A 411 -18.12 -57.12 46.62
CA GLN A 411 -18.00 -55.71 46.98
C GLN A 411 -18.17 -54.81 45.74
N GLY A 412 -19.19 -53.93 45.77
CA GLY A 412 -19.40 -52.93 44.74
C GLY A 412 -18.50 -51.70 44.89
N VAL A 413 -18.25 -51.01 43.77
CA VAL A 413 -17.45 -49.78 43.64
C VAL A 413 -18.26 -48.53 44.03
N LEU A 414 -19.59 -48.55 43.86
CA LEU A 414 -20.45 -47.43 44.27
C LEU A 414 -20.84 -47.54 45.77
N PRO A 415 -21.27 -46.46 46.45
CA PRO A 415 -21.19 -45.06 46.03
C PRO A 415 -19.75 -44.54 46.08
N LEU A 416 -19.42 -43.64 45.16
CA LEU A 416 -18.10 -43.00 45.10
C LEU A 416 -17.76 -42.25 46.38
N GLN A 417 -16.49 -42.31 46.79
CA GLN A 417 -15.93 -41.50 47.86
C GLN A 417 -15.91 -40.00 47.48
N LYS A 418 -15.81 -39.12 48.48
CA LYS A 418 -15.80 -37.65 48.26
C LYS A 418 -14.70 -37.18 47.29
N LYS A 419 -13.54 -37.86 47.28
CA LYS A 419 -12.43 -37.55 46.36
C LYS A 419 -12.72 -38.05 44.94
N GLU A 420 -13.24 -39.26 44.81
CA GLU A 420 -13.58 -39.91 43.54
C GLU A 420 -14.71 -39.19 42.78
N LYS A 421 -15.65 -38.58 43.51
CA LYS A 421 -16.71 -37.73 42.92
C LYS A 421 -16.18 -36.53 42.14
N LYS A 422 -14.92 -36.11 42.37
CA LYS A 422 -14.27 -35.04 41.58
C LYS A 422 -13.62 -35.56 40.30
N LEU A 423 -13.31 -36.85 40.25
CA LEU A 423 -12.62 -37.50 39.14
C LEU A 423 -13.62 -38.14 38.17
N TYR A 424 -14.66 -38.79 38.69
CA TYR A 424 -15.64 -39.52 37.88
C TYR A 424 -16.97 -38.78 37.78
N THR A 425 -17.51 -38.70 36.57
CA THR A 425 -18.76 -38.03 36.27
C THR A 425 -19.87 -39.06 36.09
N GLN A 426 -20.93 -38.98 36.91
CA GLN A 426 -22.12 -39.81 36.70
C GLN A 426 -23.01 -39.21 35.61
N ILE A 427 -23.29 -40.00 34.57
CA ILE A 427 -24.27 -39.60 33.56
C ILE A 427 -25.66 -39.73 34.19
N VAL A 428 -26.33 -38.59 34.39
CA VAL A 428 -27.73 -38.54 34.82
C VAL A 428 -28.59 -38.61 33.56
N HIS A 429 -29.25 -39.73 33.34
CA HIS A 429 -30.30 -39.77 32.32
C HIS A 429 -31.48 -38.91 32.83
N PRO A 430 -31.98 -37.94 32.04
CA PRO A 430 -33.15 -37.16 32.43
C PRO A 430 -34.32 -38.11 32.70
N SER A 431 -35.03 -37.80 33.79
CA SER A 431 -36.02 -38.64 34.47
C SER A 431 -37.33 -38.78 33.74
#